data_AF-A0A352BTQ9-F1
#
_entry.id   AF-A0A352BTQ9-F1
#
_cell.length_a   1.000
_cell.length_b   1.000
_cell.length_c   1.000
_cell.angle_alpha   90.00
_cell.angle_beta   90.00
_cell.angle_gamma   90.00
#
_symmetry.space_group_name_H-M   'P 1'
#
loop_
_entity.id
_entity.type
_entity.pdbx_description
1 polymer ?
#
loop_
_entity_poly.entity_id
_entity_poly.type
_entity_poly.pdbx_seq_one_letter_code
_entity_poly.pdbx_strand_id
1 'polypeptide(L)' 'EECIVIEDSENGIAAAKAAGIFAIAFDSPRSKAQDYGQADLVIKSFDKINYEQLKRLFH' A
#
# COMPACT_ATOMS: atom_id res chain seq x y z
N GLU A 1 12.70 -5.55 -12.44
CA GLU A 1 12.68 -4.70 -11.23
C GLU A 1 11.29 -4.76 -10.64
N GLU A 2 11.16 -4.93 -9.34
CA GLU A 2 9.87 -4.97 -8.63
C GLU A 2 9.85 -3.82 -7.63
N CYS A 3 8.75 -3.07 -7.62
CA CYS A 3 8.58 -1.89 -6.77
C CYS A 3 7.35 -2.07 -5.89
N ILE A 4 7.43 -1.51 -4.68
CA ILE A 4 6.34 -1.43 -3.72
C ILE A 4 6.20 0.02 -3.32
N VAL A 5 4.97 0.52 -3.27
CA VAL A 5 4.64 1.84 -2.72
C VAL A 5 3.85 1.63 -1.43
N ILE A 6 4.21 2.38 -0.39
CA ILE A 6 3.39 2.54 0.81
C ILE A 6 2.81 3.95 0.74
N GLU A 7 1.48 4.08 0.73
CA GLU A 7 0.81 5.37 0.56
C GLU A 7 -0.38 5.55 1.49
N ASP A 8 -0.71 6.78 1.86
CA ASP A 8 -1.88 7.12 2.70
C ASP A 8 -3.02 7.84 1.96
N SER A 9 -2.86 8.13 0.65
CA SER A 9 -3.86 8.79 -0.19
C SER A 9 -4.41 7.92 -1.33
N GLU A 10 -5.71 8.07 -1.63
CA GLU A 10 -6.40 7.42 -2.75
C GLU A 10 -5.75 7.75 -4.09
N ASN A 11 -5.36 9.01 -4.32
CA ASN A 11 -4.70 9.43 -5.55
C ASN A 11 -3.33 8.77 -5.73
N GLY A 12 -2.55 8.67 -4.65
CA GLY A 12 -1.26 7.99 -4.66
C GLY A 12 -1.40 6.49 -4.96
N ILE A 13 -2.40 5.85 -4.36
CA ILE A 13 -2.73 4.44 -4.64
C ILE A 13 -3.15 4.26 -6.10
N ALA A 14 -4.08 5.09 -6.61
CA ALA A 14 -4.53 5.02 -7.99
C ALA A 14 -3.38 5.20 -8.99
N ALA A 15 -2.45 6.11 -8.71
CA ALA A 15 -1.25 6.31 -9.53
C ALA A 15 -0.32 5.08 -9.52
N ALA A 16 -0.08 4.48 -8.35
CA ALA A 16 0.71 3.25 -8.24
C ALA A 16 0.06 2.09 -9.00
N LYS A 17 -1.26 1.92 -8.87
CA LYS A 17 -2.01 0.89 -9.61
C LYS A 17 -1.98 1.12 -11.11
N ALA A 18 -2.12 2.36 -11.58
CA ALA A 18 -1.99 2.69 -13.01
C ALA A 18 -0.59 2.39 -13.57
N ALA A 19 0.45 2.48 -12.74
CA ALA A 19 1.82 2.11 -13.08
C ALA A 19 2.11 0.60 -12.96
N GLY A 20 1.14 -0.22 -12.54
CA GLY A 20 1.33 -1.66 -12.32
C GLY A 20 2.17 -1.99 -11.08
N ILE A 21 2.27 -1.06 -10.13
CA ILE A 21 3.06 -1.19 -8.91
C ILE A 21 2.18 -1.76 -7.78
N PHE A 22 2.77 -2.60 -6.92
CA PHE A 22 2.10 -3.11 -5.72
C PHE A 22 1.93 -1.98 -4.71
N ALA A 23 0.68 -1.72 -4.31
CA ALA A 23 0.33 -0.59 -3.45
C ALA A 23 -0.15 -1.08 -2.07
N ILE A 24 0.54 -0.62 -1.03
CA ILE A 24 0.16 -0.82 0.36
C ILE A 24 -0.45 0.48 0.88
N ALA A 25 -1.74 0.49 1.19
CA ALA A 25 -2.40 1.62 1.83
C ALA A 25 -2.10 1.65 3.33
N PHE A 26 -1.72 2.81 3.86
CA PHE A 26 -1.63 3.08 5.29
C PHE A 26 -2.88 3.85 5.76
N ASP A 27 -3.82 3.12 6.36
CA ASP A 27 -5.04 3.66 6.96
C ASP A 27 -4.71 4.31 8.31
N SER A 28 -4.20 5.53 8.22
CA SER A 28 -3.82 6.34 9.37
C SER A 28 -5.04 7.05 9.99
N PRO A 29 -5.01 7.39 11.28
CA PRO A 29 -6.08 8.19 11.91
C PRO A 29 -6.30 9.58 11.28
N ARG A 30 -5.35 10.07 10.47
CA ARG A 30 -5.42 11.37 9.79
C ARG A 30 -6.08 11.26 8.41
N SER A 31 -6.25 10.05 7.91
CA SER A 31 -6.80 9.76 6.59
C SER A 31 -8.32 9.76 6.61
N LYS A 32 -8.93 10.93 6.75
CA LYS A 32 -10.41 11.02 6.76
C LYS A 32 -10.93 10.90 5.32
N ALA A 33 -11.89 10.00 5.13
CA ALA A 33 -12.69 9.82 3.91
C ALA A 33 -11.91 9.44 2.63
N GLN A 34 -10.86 8.62 2.75
CA GLN A 34 -10.18 7.99 1.61
C GLN A 34 -10.83 6.63 1.28
N ASP A 35 -10.87 6.26 0.00
CA ASP A 35 -11.17 4.89 -0.43
C ASP A 35 -9.87 4.13 -0.76
N TYR A 36 -9.58 3.10 0.03
CA TYR A 36 -8.40 2.24 -0.15
C TYR A 36 -8.69 0.96 -0.94
N GLY A 37 -9.88 0.83 -1.53
CA GLY A 37 -10.33 -0.39 -2.21
C GLY A 37 -9.46 -0.81 -3.40
N GLN A 38 -8.67 0.10 -3.98
CA GLN A 38 -7.74 -0.21 -5.07
C GLN A 38 -6.38 -0.74 -4.60
N ALA A 39 -6.05 -0.65 -3.31
CA ALA A 39 -4.77 -1.12 -2.78
C ALA A 39 -4.70 -2.65 -2.72
N ASP A 40 -3.50 -3.19 -2.88
CA ASP A 40 -3.25 -4.64 -2.77
C ASP A 40 -3.23 -5.11 -1.31
N LEU A 41 -2.86 -4.20 -0.39
CA LEU A 41 -2.85 -4.44 1.04
C LEU A 41 -3.21 -3.15 1.79
N VAL A 42 -4.00 -3.25 2.86
CA VAL A 42 -4.28 -2.13 3.76
C VAL A 42 -3.74 -2.43 5.15
N ILE A 43 -2.95 -1.52 5.71
CA ILE A 43 -2.37 -1.63 7.05
C ILE A 43 -2.75 -0.44 7.92
N LYS A 44 -2.88 -0.69 9.23
CA LYS A 44 -3.15 0.34 10.26
C LYS A 44 -1.93 0.63 11.15
N SER A 45 -0.90 -0.22 11.05
CA SER A 45 0.39 -0.08 11.73
C SER A 45 1.46 -0.72 10.85
N PHE A 46 2.66 -0.15 10.87
CA PHE A 46 3.82 -0.69 10.17
C PHE A 46 4.28 -2.04 10.74
N ASP A 47 3.93 -2.39 11.98
CA ASP A 47 4.27 -3.70 12.56
C ASP A 47 3.62 -4.88 11.83
N LYS A 48 2.68 -4.61 10.92
CA LYS A 48 2.05 -5.62 10.06
C LYS A 48 2.90 -6.02 8.86
N ILE A 49 3.94 -5.24 8.55
CA ILE A 49 4.84 -5.51 7.44
C ILE A 49 6.29 -5.45 7.94
N ASN A 50 7.10 -6.37 7.43
CA ASN A 50 8.53 -6.34 7.57
C ASN A 50 9.17 -6.88 6.31
N TYR A 51 10.48 -6.74 6.21
CA TYR A 51 11.23 -7.16 5.03
C TYR A 51 10.95 -8.62 4.64
N GLU A 52 10.95 -9.55 5.60
CA GLU A 52 10.72 -10.97 5.33
C GLU A 52 9.29 -11.27 4.85
N GLN A 53 8.29 -10.55 5.37
CA GLN A 53 6.90 -10.65 4.92
C GLN A 53 6.72 -10.08 3.52
N LEU A 54 7.30 -8.90 3.24
CA LEU A 54 7.21 -8.26 1.93
C LEU A 54 7.91 -9.08 0.86
N LYS A 55 9.08 -9.62 1.18
CA LYS A 55 9.83 -10.48 0.28
C LYS A 55 8.97 -11.64 -0.23
N ARG A 56 8.18 -12.30 0.64
CA ARG A 56 7.24 -13.39 0.30
C ARG A 56 6.16 -13.05 -0.72
N LEU A 57 5.84 -11.77 -0.92
CA LEU A 57 4.82 -11.35 -1.89
C LEU A 57 5.32 -11.40 -3.33
N PHE A 58 6.65 -11.45 -3.54
CA PHE A 58 7.30 -11.36 -4.85
C PHE A 58 8.20 -12.57 -5.14
N HIS A 59 7.74 -13.77 -4.77
CA HIS A 59 8.42 -15.04 -5.03
C HIS A 59 7.68 -15.89 -6.06
#